data_AF-A0A2H5B8X1-F1
#
_entry.id   AF-A0A2H5B8X1-F1
#
_cell.length_a   1.000
_cell.length_b   1.000
_cell.length_c   1.000
_cell.angle_alpha   90.00
_cell.angle_beta   90.00
_cell.angle_gamma   90.00
#
_symmetry.space_group_name_H-M   'P 1'
#
loop_
_entity.id
_entity.type
_entity.pdbx_description
1 polymer ?
#
loop_
_entity_poly.entity_id
_entity_poly.type
_entity_poly.pdbx_seq_one_letter_code
_entity_poly.pdbx_strand_id
1 'polypeptide(L)'
;MASDRFANAVNASGDLLSIIDTEVVRPCLAVAFRPGELRGFTTVRADGVEVRLETSAGDVQTMPVWQPGVESLSTVAGMRRSLLALLEEWLPESRLHWGEEIRLTPPEDWAQGQDSP
;
A
#
# COMPACT_ATOMS: atom_id res chain seq x y z
N MET A 1 -10.53 -22.84 -1.87
CA MET A 1 -11.81 -22.16 -2.19
C MET A 1 -11.80 -20.73 -1.65
N ALA A 2 -10.92 -19.87 -2.15
CA ALA A 2 -10.85 -18.45 -1.79
C ALA A 2 -11.03 -17.53 -3.02
N SER A 3 -10.99 -18.08 -4.23
CA SER A 3 -11.07 -17.34 -5.50
C SER A 3 -12.49 -16.88 -5.85
N ASP A 4 -13.54 -17.56 -5.37
CA ASP A 4 -14.93 -17.24 -5.74
C ASP A 4 -15.50 -15.98 -5.06
N ARG A 5 -14.96 -15.55 -3.91
CA ARG A 5 -15.47 -14.36 -3.22
C ARG A 5 -15.07 -13.05 -3.90
N PHE A 6 -13.91 -13.01 -4.55
CA PHE A 6 -13.48 -11.82 -5.29
C PHE A 6 -14.28 -11.63 -6.57
N ALA A 7 -14.51 -12.71 -7.33
CA ALA A 7 -15.29 -12.65 -8.56
C ALA A 7 -16.74 -12.19 -8.31
N ASN A 8 -17.33 -12.56 -7.17
CA ASN A 8 -18.71 -12.17 -6.86
C ASN A 8 -18.84 -10.72 -6.36
N ALA A 9 -17.81 -10.17 -5.71
CA ALA A 9 -17.78 -8.77 -5.27
C ALA A 9 -17.55 -7.77 -6.44
N VAL A 10 -17.02 -8.26 -7.57
CA VAL A 10 -16.77 -7.45 -8.78
C VAL A 10 -18.08 -7.06 -9.50
N ASN A 11 -19.20 -7.75 -9.26
CA ASN A 11 -20.48 -7.52 -9.95
C ASN A 11 -21.28 -6.31 -9.46
N ALA A 12 -20.95 -5.72 -8.31
CA ALA A 12 -21.52 -4.46 -7.87
C ALA A 12 -20.50 -3.34 -8.12
N SER A 13 -20.77 -2.48 -9.10
CA SER A 13 -19.83 -1.42 -9.52
C SER A 13 -19.39 -0.46 -8.40
N GLY A 14 -20.09 -0.42 -7.26
CA GLY A 14 -19.65 0.31 -6.05
C GLY A 14 -18.63 -0.46 -5.18
N ASP A 15 -18.66 -1.78 -5.19
CA ASP A 15 -17.85 -2.61 -4.28
C ASP A 15 -16.40 -2.74 -4.74
N LEU A 16 -16.14 -2.83 -6.05
CA LEU A 16 -14.78 -3.06 -6.54
C LEU A 16 -13.83 -1.91 -6.19
N LEU A 17 -14.26 -0.65 -6.36
CA LEU A 17 -13.44 0.51 -5.99
C LEU A 17 -13.20 0.57 -4.49
N SER A 18 -14.24 0.31 -3.69
CA SER A 18 -14.12 0.29 -2.23
C SER A 18 -13.16 -0.81 -1.75
N ILE A 19 -13.21 -1.98 -2.37
CA ILE A 19 -12.31 -3.09 -2.07
C ILE A 19 -10.89 -2.75 -2.49
N ILE A 20 -10.68 -2.22 -3.70
CA ILE A 20 -9.32 -1.83 -4.14
C ILE A 20 -8.77 -0.71 -3.27
N ASP A 21 -9.58 0.29 -2.90
CA ASP A 21 -9.17 1.37 -2.02
C ASP A 21 -8.74 0.85 -0.63
N THR A 22 -9.60 0.04 -0.01
CA THR A 22 -9.43 -0.45 1.37
C THR A 22 -8.38 -1.55 1.46
N GLU A 23 -8.39 -2.49 0.53
CA GLU A 23 -7.55 -3.67 0.58
C GLU A 23 -6.25 -3.50 -0.21
N VAL A 24 -6.12 -2.59 -1.16
CA VAL A 24 -4.90 -2.47 -1.97
C VAL A 24 -4.24 -1.12 -1.77
N VAL A 25 -4.93 -0.04 -2.13
CA VAL A 25 -4.33 1.29 -2.19
C VAL A 25 -3.88 1.76 -0.81
N ARG A 26 -4.79 1.83 0.17
CA ARG A 26 -4.44 2.33 1.52
C ARG A 26 -3.32 1.53 2.19
N PRO A 27 -3.33 0.18 2.18
CA PRO A 27 -2.22 -0.60 2.75
C PRO A 27 -0.89 -0.34 2.04
N CYS A 28 -0.87 -0.29 0.70
CA CYS A 28 0.37 -0.03 -0.05
C CYS A 28 0.92 1.38 0.24
N LEU A 29 0.06 2.39 0.33
CA LEU A 29 0.48 3.75 0.65
C LEU A 29 0.97 3.88 2.10
N ALA A 30 0.37 3.17 3.05
CA ALA A 30 0.83 3.15 4.44
C ALA A 30 2.23 2.51 4.60
N VAL A 31 2.60 1.61 3.68
CA VAL A 31 3.96 1.04 3.62
C VAL A 31 4.93 2.02 2.94
N ALA A 32 4.51 2.66 1.86
CA ALA A 32 5.40 3.47 1.02
C ALA A 32 5.63 4.91 1.53
N PHE A 33 4.74 5.46 2.35
CA PHE A 33 4.79 6.86 2.79
C PHE A 33 4.72 7.00 4.30
N ARG A 34 5.56 7.88 4.86
CA ARG A 34 5.43 8.34 6.24
C ARG A 34 4.27 9.35 6.37
N PRO A 35 3.69 9.50 7.57
CA PRO A 35 2.67 10.52 7.81
C PRO A 35 3.14 11.92 7.37
N GLY A 36 2.36 12.59 6.52
CA GLY A 36 2.65 13.92 5.98
C GLY A 36 3.52 13.97 4.71
N GLU A 37 4.05 12.84 4.23
CA GLU A 37 4.75 12.78 2.94
C GLU A 37 3.79 12.78 1.75
N LEU A 38 2.62 12.17 1.94
CA LEU A 38 1.55 12.19 0.96
C LEU A 38 0.60 13.35 1.27
N ARG A 39 0.40 14.23 0.29
CA ARG A 39 -0.58 15.31 0.38
C ARG A 39 -1.99 14.81 0.12
N GLY A 40 -2.13 13.84 -0.79
CA GLY A 40 -3.39 13.20 -1.06
C GLY A 40 -3.28 12.10 -2.10
N PHE A 41 -4.35 11.31 -2.22
CA PHE A 41 -4.52 10.37 -3.31
C PHE A 41 -5.99 10.30 -3.72
N THR A 42 -6.22 9.90 -4.97
CA THR A 42 -7.55 9.65 -5.52
C THR A 42 -7.53 8.39 -6.35
N THR A 43 -8.55 7.54 -6.18
CA THR A 43 -8.73 6.32 -6.97
C THR A 43 -9.83 6.55 -7.98
N VAL A 44 -9.53 6.34 -9.26
CA VAL A 44 -10.43 6.62 -10.37
C VAL A 44 -10.71 5.35 -11.16
N ARG A 45 -11.94 5.26 -11.70
CA ARG A 45 -12.34 4.20 -12.61
C ARG A 45 -12.52 4.76 -14.00
N ALA A 46 -11.76 4.23 -14.94
CA ALA A 46 -11.92 4.48 -16.37
C ALA A 46 -12.10 3.12 -17.08
N ASP A 47 -11.08 2.64 -17.78
CA ASP A 47 -11.03 1.28 -18.38
C ASP A 47 -10.37 0.24 -17.44
N GLY A 48 -10.09 0.67 -16.21
CA GLY A 48 -9.46 -0.07 -15.13
C GLY A 48 -9.59 0.75 -13.85
N VAL A 49 -8.78 0.42 -12.85
CA VAL A 49 -8.63 1.23 -11.64
C VAL A 49 -7.21 1.79 -11.57
N GLU A 50 -7.13 3.11 -11.46
CA GLU A 50 -5.88 3.84 -11.33
C GLU A 50 -5.89 4.63 -10.02
N VAL A 51 -4.71 4.83 -9.45
CA VAL A 51 -4.52 5.75 -8.32
C VAL A 51 -3.65 6.91 -8.76
N ARG A 52 -4.13 8.13 -8.51
CA ARG A 52 -3.36 9.35 -8.66
C ARG A 52 -2.90 9.80 -7.28
N LEU A 53 -1.59 10.02 -7.14
CA LEU A 53 -0.89 10.37 -5.91
C LEU A 53 -0.33 11.79 -6.04
N GLU A 54 -0.34 12.55 -4.95
CA GLU A 54 0.34 13.85 -4.83
C GLU A 54 1.17 13.87 -3.55
N THR A 55 2.48 14.10 -3.66
CA THR A 55 3.38 14.23 -2.51
C THR A 55 3.31 15.64 -1.93
N SER A 56 3.77 15.82 -0.70
CA SER A 56 3.91 17.15 -0.09
C SER A 56 4.95 18.04 -0.78
N ALA A 57 5.87 17.46 -1.55
CA ALA A 57 6.80 18.18 -2.40
C ALA A 57 6.16 18.67 -3.72
N GLY A 58 4.92 18.26 -4.01
CA GLY A 58 4.20 18.62 -5.22
C GLY A 58 4.41 17.65 -6.39
N ASP A 59 5.07 16.51 -6.17
CA ASP A 59 5.20 15.47 -7.18
C ASP A 59 3.86 14.77 -7.38
N VAL A 60 3.50 14.53 -8.64
CA VAL A 60 2.25 13.86 -8.99
C VAL A 60 2.56 12.63 -9.83
N GLN A 61 1.97 11.49 -9.47
CA GLN A 61 2.12 10.23 -10.20
C GLN A 61 0.78 9.51 -10.32
N THR A 62 0.53 8.92 -11.48
CA THR A 62 -0.61 8.04 -11.71
C THR A 62 -0.11 6.61 -11.91
N MET A 63 -0.72 5.65 -11.23
CA MET A 63 -0.32 4.24 -11.25
C MET A 63 -1.53 3.34 -11.52
N PRO A 64 -1.42 2.36 -12.44
CA PRO A 64 -2.45 1.35 -12.63
C PRO A 64 -2.47 0.38 -11.44
N VAL A 65 -3.66 0.13 -10.89
CA VAL A 65 -3.86 -0.83 -9.78
C VAL A 65 -4.56 -2.08 -10.27
N TRP A 66 -5.53 -1.93 -11.16
CA TRP A 66 -6.28 -3.03 -11.74
C TRP A 66 -6.62 -2.76 -13.19
N GLN A 67 -6.56 -3.79 -14.03
CA GLN A 67 -7.00 -3.74 -15.42
C GLN A 67 -7.71 -5.06 -15.79
N PRO A 68 -8.79 -5.01 -16.58
CA PRO A 68 -9.46 -6.20 -17.05
C PRO A 68 -8.53 -7.04 -17.94
N GLY A 69 -8.52 -8.37 -17.72
CA GLY A 69 -7.73 -9.31 -18.53
C GLY A 69 -6.26 -9.45 -18.14
N VAL A 70 -5.78 -8.69 -17.15
CA VAL A 70 -4.39 -8.82 -16.66
C VAL A 70 -4.35 -9.82 -15.50
N GLU A 71 -3.81 -11.02 -15.74
CA GLU A 71 -3.79 -12.10 -14.73
C GLU A 71 -3.06 -11.72 -13.44
N SER A 72 -1.94 -11.00 -13.53
CA SER A 72 -1.18 -10.54 -12.36
C SER A 72 -1.97 -9.57 -11.46
N LEU A 73 -3.00 -8.92 -12.00
CA LEU A 73 -3.87 -7.99 -11.29
C LEU A 73 -5.24 -8.62 -10.96
N SER A 74 -5.43 -9.91 -11.20
CA SER A 74 -6.70 -10.60 -10.96
C SER A 74 -6.98 -10.88 -9.47
N THR A 75 -6.00 -10.68 -8.58
CA THR A 75 -6.13 -10.92 -7.13
C THR A 75 -5.62 -9.73 -6.32
N VAL A 76 -6.12 -9.55 -5.10
CA VAL A 76 -5.61 -8.49 -4.19
C VAL A 76 -4.12 -8.64 -3.91
N ALA A 77 -3.62 -9.86 -3.74
CA ALA A 77 -2.19 -10.08 -3.54
C ALA A 77 -1.36 -9.63 -4.76
N GLY A 78 -1.86 -9.93 -5.96
CA GLY A 78 -1.24 -9.49 -7.21
C GLY A 78 -1.26 -7.97 -7.37
N MET A 79 -2.43 -7.34 -7.16
CA MET A 79 -2.57 -5.88 -7.21
C MET A 79 -1.66 -5.17 -6.18
N ARG A 80 -1.58 -5.67 -4.94
CA ARG A 80 -0.68 -5.13 -3.90
C ARG A 80 0.77 -5.20 -4.34
N ARG A 81 1.21 -6.36 -4.84
CA ARG A 81 2.59 -6.56 -5.29
C ARG A 81 2.95 -5.62 -6.43
N SER A 82 2.08 -5.50 -7.43
CA SER A 82 2.30 -4.60 -8.56
C SER A 82 2.32 -3.13 -8.15
N LEU A 83 1.39 -2.69 -7.29
CA LEU A 83 1.37 -1.30 -6.81
C LEU A 83 2.60 -0.96 -5.98
N LEU A 84 3.05 -1.86 -5.10
CA LEU A 84 4.29 -1.66 -4.33
C LEU A 84 5.51 -1.53 -5.25
N ALA A 85 5.66 -2.39 -6.25
CA ALA A 85 6.76 -2.28 -7.20
C ALA A 85 6.76 -0.93 -7.93
N LEU A 86 5.60 -0.46 -8.40
CA LEU A 86 5.47 0.86 -9.04
C LEU A 86 5.80 2.01 -8.08
N LEU A 87 5.43 1.89 -6.80
CA LEU A 87 5.78 2.86 -5.77
C LEU A 87 7.29 2.88 -5.50
N GLU A 88 7.94 1.73 -5.48
CA GLU A 88 9.39 1.61 -5.32
C GLU A 88 10.16 2.20 -6.51
N GLU A 89 9.68 1.99 -7.73
CA GLU A 89 10.27 2.57 -8.94
C GLU A 89 10.12 4.10 -8.97
N TRP A 90 9.01 4.62 -8.44
CA TRP A 90 8.76 6.05 -8.40
C TRP A 90 9.49 6.77 -7.27
N LEU A 91 9.60 6.14 -6.10
CA LEU A 91 10.24 6.74 -4.95
C LEU A 91 11.77 6.66 -5.07
N PRO A 92 12.51 7.73 -4.75
CA PRO A 92 13.97 7.70 -4.79
C PRO A 92 14.50 6.60 -3.86
N GLU A 93 15.58 5.90 -4.25
CA GLU A 93 16.15 4.76 -3.51
C GLU A 93 16.43 5.07 -2.02
N SER A 94 16.66 6.33 -1.67
CA SER A 94 16.85 6.81 -0.29
C SER A 94 15.60 6.73 0.61
N ARG A 95 14.42 6.44 0.04
CA ARG A 95 13.13 6.28 0.74
C ARG A 95 12.67 4.83 0.89
N LEU A 96 13.40 3.86 0.35
CA LEU A 96 13.10 2.44 0.52
C LEU A 96 13.37 2.03 1.98
N HIS A 97 12.43 2.31 2.89
CA HIS A 97 12.41 1.77 4.25
C HIS A 97 11.99 0.28 4.23
N TRP A 98 12.59 -0.52 3.34
CA TRP A 98 12.60 -1.96 3.52
C TRP A 98 13.60 -2.28 4.64
N GLY A 99 13.13 -2.20 5.89
CA GLY A 99 13.92 -2.58 7.05
C GLY A 99 14.36 -1.45 7.97
N GLU A 100 13.51 -0.44 8.22
CA GLU A 100 13.49 0.06 9.60
C GLU A 100 13.00 -1.11 10.46
N GLU A 101 13.96 -1.93 10.90
CA GLU A 101 13.84 -2.84 12.01
C GLU A 101 13.02 -2.08 13.04
N ILE A 102 11.77 -2.51 13.27
CA ILE A 102 11.03 -2.08 14.44
C ILE A 102 11.89 -2.61 15.59
N ARG A 103 12.86 -1.81 16.02
CA ARG A 103 13.43 -1.94 17.35
C ARG A 103 12.27 -1.59 18.25
N LEU A 104 11.52 -2.63 18.60
CA LEU A 104 10.89 -2.72 19.89
C LEU A 104 12.05 -2.60 20.87
N THR A 105 12.49 -1.36 21.14
CA THR A 105 13.20 -1.10 22.38
C THR A 105 12.26 -1.63 23.45
N PRO A 106 12.64 -2.69 24.19
CA PRO A 106 11.90 -2.99 25.40
C PRO A 106 11.86 -1.71 26.21
N PRO A 107 10.71 -1.35 26.83
CA PRO A 107 10.64 -0.17 27.66
C PRO A 107 11.83 -0.17 28.64
N GLU A 108 12.46 1.00 28.79
CA GLU A 108 13.67 1.30 29.58
C GLU A 108 13.53 1.02 31.10
N ASP A 109 12.74 0.03 31.50
CA ASP A 109 12.44 -0.32 32.89
C ASP A 109 13.04 -1.67 33.33
N TRP A 110 13.89 -2.31 32.51
CA TRP A 110 14.59 -3.56 32.86
C TRP A 110 16.08 -3.39 33.15
N ALA A 111 16.52 -2.17 33.45
CA ALA A 111 17.88 -1.86 33.87
C ALA A 111 17.95 -1.26 35.28
N GLN A 112 17.04 -1.63 36.19
CA GLN A 112 17.24 -1.39 37.62
C GLN A 112 17.00 -2.66 38.42
N GLY A 113 18.09 -3.20 38.96
CA GLY A 113 18.06 -4.14 40.07
C GLY A 113 18.67 -5.49 39.74
N GLN A 114 19.99 -5.54 39.60
CA GLN A 114 20.80 -6.48 40.37
C GLN A 114 22.28 -6.09 40.22
N ASP A 115 22.64 -5.04 40.97
CA ASP A 115 24.00 -4.89 41.47
C ASP A 115 24.26 -6.04 42.46
N SER A 116 25.47 -6.59 42.37
CA SER A 116 26.01 -7.72 43.15
C SER A 116 25.92 -7.46 44.66
N PRO A 117 25.99 -8.52 45.49
CA PRO A 117 27.28 -9.13 45.82
C PRO A 117 27.42 -10.55 45.29
#